data_AF-A0A0P9E4F4-F1
#
_entry.id   AF-A0A0P9E4F4-F1
#
_cell.length_a   1.000
_cell.length_b   1.000
_cell.length_c   1.000
_cell.angle_alpha   90.00
_cell.angle_beta   90.00
_cell.angle_gamma   90.00
#
_symmetry.space_group_name_H-M   'P 1'
#
loop_
_entity.id
_entity.type
_entity.pdbx_description
1 polymer ?
#
loop_
_entity_poly.entity_id
_entity_poly.type
_entity_poly.pdbx_seq_one_letter_code
_entity_poly.pdbx_strand_id
1 'polypeptide(L)'
;MKLRKIGRNEPCPCGSGKKYKHCCLLTGEAPQLQAAAPNIGSPSNSRPSADQGPSLNAETVQTLIEVLDWPQEIYQSVAEQLAGQMTGTFDWQRITEAVALWHAYASHERPQIRKADVMLAAVEYAIGSMHGVAEVTQSALSAKYNVSSGSIAQRAQKITEFAEQMKNGK
;
A
#
# COMPACT_ATOMS: atom_id res chain seq x y z
N MET A 1 20.93 15.53 32.32
CA MET A 1 19.59 15.77 31.72
C MET A 1 19.35 14.72 30.63
N LYS A 2 18.24 13.96 30.69
CA LYS A 2 17.90 12.96 29.67
C LYS A 2 17.43 13.69 28.40
N LEU A 3 18.11 13.51 27.26
CA LEU A 3 17.57 13.93 25.96
C LEU A 3 16.24 13.18 25.74
N ARG A 4 15.14 13.93 25.62
CA ARG A 4 13.84 13.34 25.28
C ARG A 4 13.91 12.85 23.84
N LYS A 5 13.71 11.55 23.62
CA LYS A 5 13.53 10.99 22.28
C LYS A 5 12.26 11.60 21.70
N ILE A 6 12.40 12.33 20.59
CA ILE A 6 11.27 12.89 19.86
C ILE A 6 10.38 11.77 19.31
N GLY A 7 9.07 11.94 19.42
CA GLY A 7 8.09 10.96 18.94
C GLY A 7 8.03 10.93 17.42
N ARG A 8 7.91 9.75 16.81
CA ARG A 8 7.84 9.55 15.34
C ARG A 8 6.76 10.41 14.66
N ASN A 9 5.66 10.72 15.35
CA ASN A 9 4.54 11.49 14.80
C ASN A 9 4.57 13.00 15.15
N GLU A 10 5.53 13.44 15.96
CA GLU A 10 5.69 14.86 16.34
C GLU A 10 6.10 15.72 15.13
N PRO A 11 5.80 17.03 15.12
CA PRO A 11 6.35 17.94 14.11
C PRO A 11 7.87 17.86 14.06
N CYS A 12 8.42 17.78 12.86
CA CYS A 12 9.86 17.61 12.66
C CYS A 12 10.60 18.89 13.07
N PRO A 13 11.65 18.78 13.92
CA PRO A 13 12.33 19.96 14.47
C PRO A 13 13.20 20.70 13.45
N CYS A 14 13.37 20.18 12.23
CA CYS A 14 14.07 20.88 11.15
C CYS A 14 13.24 22.01 10.53
N GLY A 15 12.00 22.24 10.99
CA GLY A 15 11.15 23.32 10.50
C GLY A 15 10.45 23.02 9.17
N SER A 16 10.48 21.77 8.70
CA SER A 16 9.84 21.38 7.44
C SER A 16 8.31 21.37 7.46
N GLY A 17 7.70 21.46 8.65
CA GLY A 17 6.25 21.31 8.85
C GLY A 17 5.73 19.87 8.72
N LYS A 18 6.58 18.89 8.39
CA LYS A 18 6.23 17.47 8.28
C LYS A 18 6.36 16.75 9.63
N LYS A 19 5.72 15.58 9.82
CA LYS A 19 5.96 14.72 11.00
C LYS A 19 7.39 14.16 10.97
N TYR A 20 8.00 13.92 12.13
CA TYR A 20 9.40 13.48 12.27
C TYR A 20 9.70 12.21 11.46
N LYS A 21 8.78 11.24 11.45
CA LYS A 21 8.87 10.00 10.67
C LYS A 21 8.84 10.18 9.16
N HIS A 22 8.37 11.33 8.65
CA HIS A 22 8.29 11.65 7.22
C HIS A 22 9.31 12.70 6.80
N CYS A 23 10.33 12.91 7.63
CA CYS A 23 11.37 13.89 7.39
C CYS A 23 12.70 13.34 7.92
N CYS A 24 13.25 13.91 8.98
CA CYS A 24 14.60 13.58 9.46
C CYS A 24 14.79 12.16 9.99
N LEU A 25 13.72 11.39 10.23
CA LEU A 25 13.86 9.97 10.58
C LEU A 25 14.16 9.07 9.37
N LEU A 26 13.72 9.48 8.17
CA LEU A 26 13.98 8.74 6.92
C LEU A 26 15.30 9.16 6.29
N THR A 27 15.72 10.39 6.50
CA THR A 27 16.99 10.91 5.97
C THR A 27 18.15 10.42 6.84
N GLY A 28 18.64 9.21 6.57
CA GLY A 28 19.80 8.61 7.22
C GLY A 28 21.16 9.16 6.78
N GLU A 29 21.25 10.37 6.21
CA GLU A 29 22.48 10.87 5.58
C GLU A 29 23.21 11.88 6.47
N ALA A 30 24.47 11.58 6.80
CA ALA A 30 25.42 12.51 7.39
C ALA A 30 25.88 13.56 6.35
N PRO A 31 26.15 14.82 6.74
CA PRO A 31 26.56 15.84 5.78
C PRO A 31 28.08 15.81 5.58
N GLN A 32 28.57 15.61 4.36
CA GLN A 32 29.91 16.06 3.98
C GLN A 32 29.96 16.73 2.59
N LEU A 33 30.73 17.81 2.59
CA LEU A 33 30.85 18.92 1.64
C LEU A 33 31.45 18.59 0.25
N GLN A 34 31.20 19.53 -0.67
CA GLN A 34 31.56 19.62 -2.09
C GLN A 34 33.07 19.58 -2.44
N ALA A 35 33.37 19.15 -3.68
CA ALA A 35 34.34 19.82 -4.58
C ALA A 35 34.06 19.52 -6.07
N ALA A 36 34.20 20.56 -6.91
CA ALA A 36 34.12 20.57 -8.39
C ALA A 36 35.29 19.80 -9.05
N ALA A 37 35.37 19.44 -10.34
CA ALA A 37 35.00 20.10 -11.61
C ALA A 37 35.07 19.07 -12.80
N PRO A 38 34.83 19.47 -14.08
CA PRO A 38 34.23 18.62 -15.13
C PRO A 38 35.25 17.87 -16.01
N ASN A 39 34.80 16.85 -16.76
CA ASN A 39 35.26 16.63 -18.14
C ASN A 39 34.30 15.79 -18.99
N ILE A 40 34.17 16.27 -20.22
CA ILE A 40 33.28 15.91 -21.32
C ILE A 40 33.79 14.62 -21.98
N GLY A 41 32.92 13.61 -22.06
CA GLY A 41 33.09 12.40 -22.87
C GLY A 41 31.76 12.04 -23.53
N SER A 42 31.80 11.87 -24.85
CA SER A 42 30.68 11.74 -25.79
C SER A 42 29.58 10.75 -25.36
N PRO A 43 28.29 11.03 -25.69
CA PRO A 43 27.19 10.12 -25.42
C PRO A 43 27.25 8.95 -26.41
N SER A 44 27.82 7.84 -25.98
CA SER A 44 27.61 6.56 -26.65
C SER A 44 26.17 6.11 -26.40
N ASN A 45 25.48 5.90 -27.51
CA ASN A 45 24.08 5.60 -27.68
C ASN A 45 23.59 4.44 -26.78
N SER A 46 23.05 4.78 -25.62
CA SER A 46 22.07 3.98 -24.88
C SER A 46 20.98 4.92 -24.42
N ARG A 47 20.17 5.34 -25.41
CA ARG A 47 18.90 6.00 -25.14
C ARG A 47 18.10 5.05 -24.25
N PRO A 48 17.79 5.37 -22.99
CA PRO A 48 16.76 4.64 -22.28
C PRO A 48 15.50 4.82 -23.14
N SER A 49 14.95 3.74 -23.66
CA SER A 49 13.68 3.80 -24.35
C SER A 49 12.68 4.51 -23.45
N ALA A 50 12.18 5.64 -23.94
CA ALA A 50 11.14 6.44 -23.33
C ALA A 50 9.78 5.73 -23.44
N ASP A 51 9.70 4.49 -22.97
CA ASP A 51 8.52 3.61 -23.11
C ASP A 51 8.37 2.64 -21.93
N GLN A 52 8.82 3.02 -20.74
CA GLN A 52 8.37 2.37 -19.51
C GLN A 52 7.60 3.41 -18.72
N GLY A 53 6.27 3.32 -18.79
CA GLY A 53 5.42 3.93 -17.76
C GLY A 53 5.90 3.50 -16.36
N PRO A 54 5.47 4.19 -15.29
CA PRO A 54 5.95 3.88 -13.95
C PRO A 54 5.83 2.39 -13.66
N SER A 55 6.97 1.71 -13.44
CA SER A 55 7.01 0.30 -13.09
C SER A 55 6.40 0.18 -11.69
N LEU A 56 5.15 -0.28 -11.61
CA LEU A 56 4.50 -0.56 -10.33
C LEU A 56 5.39 -1.52 -9.55
N ASN A 57 5.76 -1.12 -8.33
CA ASN A 57 6.63 -1.87 -7.44
C ASN A 57 6.25 -1.60 -5.98
N ALA A 58 6.96 -2.22 -5.05
CA ALA A 58 6.72 -2.06 -3.61
C ALA A 58 6.73 -0.58 -3.17
N GLU A 59 7.70 0.21 -3.64
CA GLU A 59 7.84 1.63 -3.30
C GLU A 59 6.66 2.46 -3.82
N THR A 60 6.19 2.14 -5.03
CA THR A 60 5.05 2.83 -5.67
C THR A 60 3.75 2.50 -4.94
N VAL A 61 3.55 1.24 -4.56
CA VAL A 61 2.40 0.82 -3.75
C VAL A 61 2.44 1.49 -2.38
N GLN A 62 3.60 1.53 -1.73
CA GLN A 62 3.75 2.21 -0.44
C GLN A 62 3.48 3.71 -0.56
N THR A 63 4.01 4.35 -1.60
CA THR A 63 3.74 5.77 -1.89
C THR A 63 2.25 6.00 -2.10
N LEU A 64 1.57 5.14 -2.88
CA LEU A 64 0.12 5.19 -3.07
C LEU A 64 -0.61 5.15 -1.72
N ILE A 65 -0.30 4.17 -0.87
CA ILE A 65 -0.91 4.04 0.45
C ILE A 65 -0.71 5.31 1.28
N GLU A 66 0.47 5.93 1.22
CA GLU A 66 0.79 7.13 1.99
C GLU A 66 0.10 8.40 1.49
N VAL A 67 -0.16 8.53 0.18
CA VAL A 67 -0.81 9.72 -0.39
C VAL A 67 -2.33 9.66 -0.41
N LEU A 68 -2.92 8.46 -0.25
CA LEU A 68 -4.37 8.30 -0.15
C LEU A 68 -4.91 8.90 1.15
N ASP A 69 -6.07 9.56 1.06
CA ASP A 69 -6.78 10.09 2.23
C ASP A 69 -7.56 8.97 2.92
N TRP A 70 -7.11 8.54 4.10
CA TRP A 70 -7.72 7.45 4.86
C TRP A 70 -8.60 8.01 5.98
N PRO A 71 -9.92 7.74 5.96
CA PRO A 71 -10.81 8.25 7.01
C PRO A 71 -10.54 7.72 8.42
N GLN A 72 -9.85 6.58 8.53
CA GLN A 72 -9.43 5.98 9.80
C GLN A 72 -8.04 5.36 9.65
N GLU A 73 -7.21 5.50 10.70
CA GLU A 73 -5.84 4.95 10.74
C GLU A 73 -5.81 3.43 10.54
N ILE A 74 -6.83 2.72 11.04
CA ILE A 74 -6.95 1.27 10.86
C ILE A 74 -7.13 0.88 9.39
N TYR A 75 -7.71 1.74 8.54
CA TYR A 75 -7.86 1.45 7.11
C TYR A 75 -6.51 1.51 6.38
N GLN A 76 -5.70 2.52 6.70
CA GLN A 76 -4.33 2.61 6.19
C GLN A 76 -3.49 1.41 6.64
N SER A 77 -3.57 1.03 7.92
CA SER A 77 -2.83 -0.12 8.45
C SER A 77 -3.23 -1.45 7.78
N VAL A 78 -4.51 -1.61 7.43
CA VAL A 78 -4.96 -2.78 6.64
C VAL A 78 -4.37 -2.74 5.24
N ALA A 79 -4.28 -1.58 4.58
CA ALA A 79 -3.68 -1.45 3.25
C ALA A 79 -2.19 -1.81 3.24
N GLU A 80 -1.43 -1.35 4.24
CA GLU A 80 0.00 -1.66 4.41
C GLU A 80 0.20 -3.18 4.58
N GLN A 81 -0.58 -3.80 5.45
CA GLN A 81 -0.52 -5.24 5.69
C GLN A 81 -0.95 -6.04 4.44
N LEU A 82 -1.99 -5.60 3.75
CA LEU A 82 -2.49 -6.23 2.54
C LEU A 82 -1.42 -6.28 1.45
N ALA A 83 -0.75 -5.15 1.19
CA ALA A 83 0.32 -5.06 0.20
C ALA A 83 1.47 -6.04 0.51
N GLY A 84 1.87 -6.12 1.78
CA GLY A 84 2.87 -7.09 2.22
C GLY A 84 2.43 -8.55 2.04
N GLN A 85 1.19 -8.87 2.41
CA GLN A 85 0.67 -10.25 2.38
C GLN A 85 0.39 -10.78 0.98
N MET A 86 0.14 -9.90 0.01
CA MET A 86 -0.10 -10.27 -1.38
C MET A 86 1.19 -10.39 -2.20
N THR A 87 2.33 -9.90 -1.67
CA THR A 87 3.62 -9.99 -2.34
C THR A 87 4.02 -11.45 -2.56
N GLY A 88 4.43 -11.79 -3.77
CA GLY A 88 4.85 -13.15 -4.16
C GLY A 88 3.72 -14.03 -4.70
N THR A 89 2.47 -13.78 -4.33
CA THR A 89 1.29 -14.42 -4.95
C THR A 89 0.73 -13.57 -6.09
N PHE A 90 0.81 -12.26 -5.96
CA PHE A 90 0.26 -11.30 -6.92
C PHE A 90 1.36 -10.40 -7.49
N ASP A 91 1.18 -9.97 -8.73
CA ASP A 91 1.99 -8.91 -9.31
C ASP A 91 1.64 -7.54 -8.69
N TRP A 92 2.51 -6.55 -8.89
CA TRP A 92 2.32 -5.20 -8.34
C TRP A 92 1.09 -4.48 -8.89
N GLN A 93 0.60 -4.83 -10.07
CA GLN A 93 -0.63 -4.27 -10.62
C GLN A 93 -1.85 -4.76 -9.83
N ARG A 94 -1.94 -6.06 -9.56
CA ARG A 94 -3.00 -6.64 -8.72
C ARG A 94 -2.94 -6.12 -7.28
N ILE A 95 -1.73 -5.95 -6.72
CA ILE A 95 -1.57 -5.38 -5.38
C ILE A 95 -2.05 -3.91 -5.35
N THR A 96 -1.71 -3.13 -6.37
CA THR A 96 -2.18 -1.74 -6.52
C THR A 96 -3.71 -1.68 -6.61
N GLU A 97 -4.32 -2.57 -7.40
CA GLU A 97 -5.77 -2.68 -7.53
C GLU A 97 -6.43 -3.07 -6.20
N ALA A 98 -5.83 -3.99 -5.44
CA ALA A 98 -6.31 -4.39 -4.12
C ALA A 98 -6.33 -3.22 -3.13
N VAL A 99 -5.25 -2.42 -3.09
CA VAL A 99 -5.15 -1.22 -2.25
C VAL A 99 -6.19 -0.18 -2.67
N ALA A 100 -6.35 0.07 -3.97
CA ALA A 100 -7.32 1.04 -4.48
C ALA A 100 -8.76 0.61 -4.19
N LEU A 101 -9.08 -0.67 -4.38
CA LEU A 101 -10.39 -1.24 -4.04
C LEU A 101 -10.68 -1.14 -2.55
N TRP A 102 -9.70 -1.47 -1.70
CA TRP A 102 -9.83 -1.34 -0.26
C TRP A 102 -10.06 0.11 0.16
N HIS A 103 -9.29 1.04 -0.40
CA HIS A 103 -9.45 2.49 -0.14
C HIS A 103 -10.84 2.98 -0.49
N ALA A 104 -11.33 2.67 -1.70
CA ALA A 104 -12.65 3.09 -2.15
C ALA A 104 -13.77 2.50 -1.27
N TYR A 105 -13.72 1.19 -0.99
CA TYR A 105 -14.70 0.52 -0.15
C TYR A 105 -14.70 1.07 1.29
N ALA A 106 -13.53 1.18 1.90
CA ALA A 106 -13.41 1.64 3.29
C ALA A 106 -13.83 3.11 3.45
N SER A 107 -13.57 3.93 2.43
CA SER A 107 -13.95 5.35 2.44
C SER A 107 -15.45 5.56 2.28
N HIS A 108 -16.09 4.75 1.42
CA HIS A 108 -17.53 4.81 1.17
C HIS A 108 -18.34 4.15 2.28
N GLU A 109 -18.07 2.87 2.57
CA GLU A 109 -18.89 2.05 3.46
C GLU A 109 -18.55 2.22 4.95
N ARG A 110 -17.37 2.77 5.26
CA ARG A 110 -16.85 2.97 6.63
C ARG A 110 -17.07 1.74 7.53
N PRO A 111 -16.59 0.55 7.14
CA PRO A 111 -16.83 -0.67 7.87
C PRO A 111 -16.22 -0.61 9.29
N GLN A 112 -16.93 -1.14 10.27
CA GLN A 112 -16.37 -1.36 11.61
C GLN A 112 -15.44 -2.58 11.60
N ILE A 113 -14.15 -2.34 11.84
CA ILE A 113 -13.13 -3.40 11.85
C ILE A 113 -12.91 -3.86 13.29
N ARG A 114 -13.39 -5.07 13.60
CA ARG A 114 -13.10 -5.75 14.87
C ARG A 114 -11.82 -6.59 14.82
N LYS A 115 -11.51 -7.16 13.66
CA LYS A 115 -10.32 -7.97 13.39
C LYS A 115 -9.81 -7.68 11.98
N ALA A 116 -8.61 -7.13 11.87
CA ALA A 116 -8.02 -6.71 10.60
C ALA A 116 -7.87 -7.88 9.62
N ASP A 117 -7.48 -9.06 10.13
CA ASP A 117 -7.30 -10.30 9.35
C ASP A 117 -8.52 -10.69 8.49
N VAL A 118 -9.72 -10.38 8.96
CA VAL A 118 -10.95 -10.66 8.20
C VAL A 118 -11.01 -9.80 6.94
N MET A 119 -10.61 -8.53 7.02
CA MET A 119 -10.61 -7.62 5.88
C MET A 119 -9.45 -7.93 4.93
N LEU A 120 -8.27 -8.28 5.46
CA LEU A 120 -7.13 -8.74 4.66
C LEU A 120 -7.51 -9.95 3.79
N ALA A 121 -8.03 -10.99 4.43
CA ALA A 121 -8.49 -12.19 3.74
C ALA A 121 -9.61 -11.90 2.73
N ALA A 122 -10.55 -11.01 3.09
CA ALA A 122 -11.68 -10.69 2.21
C ALA A 122 -11.26 -9.93 0.94
N VAL A 123 -10.38 -8.93 1.06
CA VAL A 123 -9.89 -8.16 -0.11
C VAL A 123 -9.00 -9.06 -0.99
N GLU A 124 -8.11 -9.85 -0.38
CA GLU A 124 -7.28 -10.81 -1.14
C GLU A 124 -8.14 -11.83 -1.89
N TYR A 125 -9.18 -12.37 -1.24
CA TYR A 125 -10.14 -13.27 -1.88
C TYR A 125 -10.91 -12.61 -3.03
N ALA A 126 -11.36 -11.36 -2.85
CA ALA A 126 -12.09 -10.63 -3.87
C ALA A 126 -11.23 -10.44 -5.13
N ILE A 127 -9.98 -10.01 -4.97
CA ILE A 127 -9.02 -9.83 -6.07
C ILE A 127 -8.70 -11.17 -6.74
N GLY A 128 -8.42 -12.22 -5.96
CA GLY A 128 -8.18 -13.57 -6.50
C GLY A 128 -9.37 -14.09 -7.30
N SER A 129 -10.59 -13.89 -6.81
CA SER A 129 -11.83 -14.30 -7.49
C SER A 129 -12.06 -13.51 -8.79
N MET A 130 -11.86 -12.19 -8.78
CA MET A 130 -12.05 -11.35 -9.98
C MET A 130 -11.04 -11.65 -11.10
N HIS A 131 -9.87 -12.19 -10.77
CA HIS A 131 -8.82 -12.50 -11.74
C HIS A 131 -8.62 -14.00 -11.98
N GLY A 132 -9.43 -14.87 -11.37
CA GLY A 132 -9.35 -16.32 -11.58
C GLY A 132 -8.10 -16.98 -11.02
N VAL A 133 -7.55 -16.46 -9.92
CA VAL A 133 -6.37 -17.04 -9.24
C VAL A 133 -6.79 -18.23 -8.39
N ALA A 134 -6.55 -19.45 -8.87
CA ALA A 134 -7.07 -20.69 -8.29
C ALA A 134 -6.53 -20.97 -6.88
N GLU A 135 -5.33 -20.50 -6.56
CA GLU A 135 -4.65 -20.67 -5.26
C GLU A 135 -5.37 -19.88 -4.15
N VAL A 136 -6.10 -18.82 -4.51
CA VAL A 136 -6.72 -17.89 -3.57
C VAL A 136 -8.12 -18.38 -3.22
N THR A 137 -8.17 -19.41 -2.39
CA THR A 137 -9.44 -20.01 -1.92
C THR A 137 -9.82 -19.53 -0.52
N GLN A 138 -11.12 -19.62 -0.17
CA GLN A 138 -11.57 -19.26 1.18
C GLN A 138 -10.91 -20.13 2.25
N SER A 139 -10.70 -21.42 1.99
CA SER A 139 -10.05 -22.35 2.91
C SER A 139 -8.56 -22.03 3.09
N ALA A 140 -7.84 -21.73 2.02
CA ALA A 140 -6.43 -21.32 2.11
C ALA A 140 -6.27 -20.02 2.89
N LEU A 141 -7.11 -19.02 2.63
CA LEU A 141 -7.05 -17.74 3.33
C LEU A 141 -7.54 -17.84 4.78
N SER A 142 -8.54 -18.68 5.06
CA SER A 142 -8.98 -19.02 6.41
C SER A 142 -7.82 -19.52 7.26
N ALA A 143 -7.01 -20.44 6.70
CA ALA A 143 -5.80 -20.92 7.35
C ALA A 143 -4.71 -19.84 7.47
N LYS A 144 -4.43 -19.08 6.39
CA LYS A 144 -3.41 -18.00 6.37
C LYS A 144 -3.66 -16.93 7.42
N TYR A 145 -4.91 -16.49 7.55
CA TYR A 145 -5.30 -15.34 8.39
C TYR A 145 -5.94 -15.74 9.72
N ASN A 146 -6.10 -17.04 9.98
CA ASN A 146 -6.75 -17.57 11.17
C ASN A 146 -8.15 -16.95 11.42
N VAL A 147 -9.00 -17.00 10.39
CA VAL A 147 -10.38 -16.49 10.38
C VAL A 147 -11.31 -17.48 9.70
N SER A 148 -12.61 -17.46 10.01
CA SER A 148 -13.52 -18.43 9.38
C SER A 148 -13.76 -18.15 7.88
N SER A 149 -13.83 -19.20 7.07
CA SER A 149 -14.16 -19.10 5.63
C SER A 149 -15.48 -18.34 5.39
N GLY A 150 -16.49 -18.54 6.25
CA GLY A 150 -17.77 -17.85 6.15
C GLY A 150 -17.65 -16.33 6.34
N SER A 151 -16.77 -15.88 7.25
CA SER A 151 -16.50 -14.44 7.43
C SER A 151 -15.80 -13.84 6.22
N ILE A 152 -14.88 -14.58 5.59
CA ILE A 152 -14.22 -14.18 4.34
C ILE A 152 -15.26 -14.03 3.24
N ALA A 153 -16.06 -15.08 3.00
CA ALA A 153 -17.05 -15.10 1.93
C ALA A 153 -18.03 -13.93 2.03
N GLN A 154 -18.62 -13.71 3.21
CA GLN A 154 -19.58 -12.64 3.44
C GLN A 154 -18.96 -11.25 3.17
N ARG A 155 -17.72 -11.02 3.60
CA ARG A 155 -17.05 -9.72 3.45
C ARG A 155 -16.57 -9.50 2.02
N ALA A 156 -16.01 -10.52 1.39
CA ALA A 156 -15.57 -10.46 0.00
C ALA A 156 -16.74 -10.22 -0.94
N GLN A 157 -17.90 -10.86 -0.71
CA GLN A 157 -19.11 -10.60 -1.48
C GLN A 157 -19.48 -9.11 -1.48
N LYS A 158 -19.51 -8.47 -0.30
CA LYS A 158 -19.81 -7.03 -0.20
C LYS A 158 -18.79 -6.15 -0.94
N ILE A 159 -17.51 -6.52 -0.88
CA ILE A 159 -16.44 -5.78 -1.56
C ILE A 159 -16.58 -5.92 -3.08
N THR A 160 -16.85 -7.13 -3.58
CA THR A 160 -17.05 -7.39 -5.01
C THR A 160 -18.31 -6.70 -5.54
N GLU A 161 -19.42 -6.78 -4.80
CA GLU A 161 -20.67 -6.06 -5.14
C GLU A 161 -20.44 -4.55 -5.22
N PHE A 162 -19.66 -3.97 -4.30
CA PHE A 162 -19.26 -2.56 -4.34
C PHE A 162 -18.41 -2.25 -5.58
N ALA A 163 -17.44 -3.10 -5.90
CA ALA A 163 -16.60 -2.93 -7.09
C ALA A 163 -17.41 -2.95 -8.39
N GLU A 164 -18.42 -3.82 -8.48
CA GLU A 164 -19.35 -3.90 -9.60
C GLU A 164 -20.24 -2.66 -9.70
N GLN A 165 -20.74 -2.14 -8.58
CA GLN A 165 -21.54 -0.91 -8.56
C GLN A 165 -20.74 0.30 -9.09
N MET A 166 -19.48 0.44 -8.66
CA MET A 166 -18.60 1.51 -9.15
C MET A 166 -18.32 1.41 -10.65
N LYS A 167 -18.19 0.20 -11.20
CA LYS A 167 -18.01 -0.01 -12.65
C LYS A 167 -19.26 0.39 -13.45
N ASN A 168 -20.45 0.22 -12.85
CA ASN A 168 -21.73 0.46 -13.50
C ASN A 168 -22.24 1.90 -13.35
N GLY A 169 -21.45 2.80 -12.76
CA GLY A 169 -21.76 4.23 -12.64
C GLY A 169 -23.00 4.55 -11.81
N LYS A 170 -23.34 3.68 -10.85
CA LYS A 170 -24.42 3.89 -9.88
C LYS A 170 -23.88 4.23 -8.51
#